data_AF-A0A0L7K4N1-F1
#
_entry.id   AF-A0A0L7K4N1-F1
#
_cell.length_a   1.000
_cell.length_b   1.000
_cell.length_c   1.000
_cell.angle_alpha   90.00
_cell.angle_beta   90.00
_cell.angle_gamma   90.00
#
_symmetry.space_group_name_H-M   'P 1'
#
loop_
_entity.id
_entity.type
_entity.pdbx_description
1 polymer ?
#
loop_
_entity_poly.entity_id
_entity_poly.type
_entity_poly.pdbx_seq_one_letter_code
_entity_poly.pdbx_strand_id
1 'polypeptide(L)'
;MTSSTVKCASCNLVINEVLAFITNKIDVMDEESLVRICLSAFKMEEVEKSKNLLFDSITTDIRKIMRKKKSERKTQRDLEDIITVLKSLDPESISIFVAKDLHRLPPVLFDHLDCSALLKDITLLKAQMESIKTRTSLLNSYIIWKLSCTLTDMTR
;
A
#
# COMPACT_ATOMS: atom_id res chain seq x y z
N MET A 1 -26.78 -5.95 -16.32
CA MET A 1 -26.68 -4.65 -15.60
C MET A 1 -25.58 -3.84 -16.24
N THR A 2 -25.95 -2.70 -16.81
CA THR A 2 -25.16 -1.84 -17.72
C THR A 2 -23.94 -1.23 -17.03
N SER A 3 -22.75 -1.54 -17.57
CA SER A 3 -21.45 -1.01 -17.13
C SER A 3 -21.24 0.38 -17.70
N SER A 4 -21.93 1.39 -17.16
CA SER A 4 -21.71 2.79 -17.51
C SER A 4 -20.43 3.28 -16.86
N THR A 5 -19.30 3.23 -17.58
CA THR A 5 -18.07 3.88 -17.13
C THR A 5 -18.25 5.39 -17.22
N VAL A 6 -18.44 6.03 -16.07
CA VAL A 6 -18.53 7.50 -15.97
C VAL A 6 -17.10 8.03 -15.91
N LYS A 7 -16.69 8.76 -16.96
CA LYS A 7 -15.43 9.50 -16.99
C LYS A 7 -15.76 10.99 -16.78
N CYS A 8 -15.19 11.62 -15.74
CA CYS A 8 -15.30 13.08 -15.60
C CYS A 8 -14.32 13.75 -16.57
N ALA A 9 -14.83 14.47 -17.58
CA ALA A 9 -14.00 15.15 -18.58
C ALA A 9 -13.15 16.29 -18.00
N SER A 10 -13.57 16.90 -16.89
CA SER A 10 -12.84 17.99 -16.23
C SER A 10 -11.86 17.54 -15.14
N CYS A 11 -11.95 16.29 -14.68
CA CYS A 11 -11.29 15.84 -13.45
C CYS A 11 -10.29 14.69 -13.63
N ASN A 12 -10.16 14.11 -14.83
CA ASN A 12 -9.43 12.86 -15.07
C ASN A 12 -9.80 11.72 -14.10
N LEU A 13 -11.08 11.66 -13.70
CA LEU A 13 -11.63 10.66 -12.78
C LEU A 13 -12.28 9.53 -13.56
N VAL A 14 -11.95 8.28 -13.20
CA VAL A 14 -12.51 7.06 -13.78
C VAL A 14 -13.06 6.18 -12.67
N ILE A 15 -14.36 5.85 -12.73
CA ILE A 15 -14.97 4.94 -11.77
C ILE A 15 -14.63 3.50 -12.15
N ASN A 16 -13.83 2.84 -11.31
CA ASN A 16 -13.49 1.42 -11.45
C ASN A 16 -12.99 0.85 -10.11
N GLU A 17 -13.73 -0.10 -9.53
CA GLU A 17 -13.42 -0.65 -8.21
C GLU A 17 -12.12 -1.47 -8.19
N VAL A 18 -11.83 -2.23 -9.25
CA VAL A 18 -10.62 -3.07 -9.32
C VAL A 18 -9.38 -2.19 -9.37
N LEU A 19 -9.35 -1.22 -10.28
CA LEU A 19 -8.22 -0.30 -10.43
C LEU A 19 -8.07 0.57 -9.18
N ALA A 20 -9.18 1.07 -8.61
CA ALA A 20 -9.15 1.85 -7.38
C ALA A 20 -8.58 1.06 -6.19
N PHE A 21 -8.90 -0.24 -6.09
CA PHE A 21 -8.32 -1.11 -5.07
C PHE A 21 -6.82 -1.28 -5.27
N ILE A 22 -6.41 -1.66 -6.50
CA ILE A 22 -5.02 -1.95 -6.83
C ILE A 22 -4.15 -0.71 -6.62
N THR A 23 -4.51 0.45 -7.17
CA THR A 23 -3.69 1.67 -7.05
C THR A 23 -3.53 2.14 -5.61
N ASN A 24 -4.53 1.95 -4.75
CA ASN A 24 -4.45 2.34 -3.34
C ASN A 24 -3.56 1.38 -2.53
N LYS A 25 -3.38 0.14 -2.98
CA LYS A 25 -2.71 -0.91 -2.21
C LYS A 25 -1.37 -1.37 -2.79
N ILE A 26 -1.02 -0.94 -4.00
CA ILE A 26 0.18 -1.38 -4.73
C ILE A 26 1.50 -1.05 -4.01
N ASP A 27 1.55 0.03 -3.22
CA ASP A 27 2.74 0.46 -2.48
C ASP A 27 2.86 -0.18 -1.09
N VAL A 28 1.76 -0.73 -0.57
CA VAL A 28 1.67 -1.22 0.81
C VAL A 28 1.64 -2.75 0.88
N MET A 29 1.30 -3.41 -0.22
CA MET A 29 1.10 -4.85 -0.31
C MET A 29 1.99 -5.49 -1.36
N ASP A 30 2.38 -6.75 -1.14
CA ASP A 30 3.09 -7.54 -2.12
C ASP A 30 2.18 -7.94 -3.30
N GLU A 31 2.79 -8.16 -4.47
CA GLU A 31 2.06 -8.46 -5.69
C GLU A 31 1.24 -9.75 -5.58
N GLU A 32 1.79 -10.78 -4.92
CA GLU A 32 1.12 -12.08 -4.79
C GLU A 32 -0.14 -11.98 -3.93
N SER A 33 -0.08 -11.31 -2.79
CA SER A 33 -1.25 -11.06 -1.94
C SER A 33 -2.29 -10.22 -2.66
N LEU A 34 -1.87 -9.18 -3.37
CA LEU A 34 -2.78 -8.29 -4.08
C LEU A 34 -3.52 -9.01 -5.22
N VAL A 35 -2.83 -9.85 -5.99
CA VAL A 35 -3.44 -10.72 -7.01
C VAL A 35 -4.43 -11.70 -6.37
N ARG A 36 -4.05 -12.35 -5.27
CA ARG A 36 -4.89 -13.35 -4.58
C ARG A 36 -6.20 -12.76 -4.08
N ILE A 37 -6.17 -11.57 -3.48
CA ILE A 37 -7.36 -10.86 -3.01
C ILE A 37 -8.24 -10.48 -4.21
N CYS A 38 -7.63 -9.97 -5.29
CA CYS A 38 -8.40 -9.57 -6.46
C CYS A 38 -9.09 -10.77 -7.13
N LEU A 39 -8.44 -11.95 -7.15
CA LEU A 39 -9.02 -13.19 -7.68
C LEU A 39 -10.24 -13.68 -6.88
N SER A 40 -10.21 -13.54 -5.55
CA SER A 40 -11.33 -13.98 -4.71
C SER A 40 -12.47 -12.96 -4.65
N ALA A 41 -12.16 -11.67 -4.79
CA ALA A 41 -13.13 -10.58 -4.62
C ALA A 41 -13.82 -10.14 -5.91
N PHE A 42 -13.15 -10.23 -7.06
CA PHE A 42 -13.66 -9.68 -8.33
C PHE A 42 -13.93 -10.76 -9.38
N LYS A 43 -14.92 -10.51 -10.23
CA LYS A 43 -15.25 -11.43 -11.33
C LYS A 43 -14.27 -11.28 -12.49
N MET A 44 -14.08 -12.35 -13.26
CA MET A 44 -13.19 -12.33 -14.43
C MET A 44 -13.56 -11.24 -15.44
N GLU A 45 -14.85 -10.99 -15.68
CA GLU A 45 -15.27 -9.93 -16.60
C GLU A 45 -14.91 -8.52 -16.10
N GLU A 46 -14.84 -8.32 -14.78
CA GLU A 46 -14.54 -7.03 -14.17
C GLU A 46 -13.06 -6.73 -14.28
N VAL A 47 -12.22 -7.73 -14.04
CA VAL A 47 -10.77 -7.65 -14.26
C VAL A 47 -10.47 -7.37 -15.73
N GLU A 48 -11.11 -8.07 -16.66
CA GLU A 48 -10.90 -7.86 -18.10
C GLU A 48 -11.33 -6.45 -18.55
N LYS A 49 -12.47 -5.96 -18.07
CA LYS A 49 -12.90 -4.57 -18.30
C LYS A 49 -11.92 -3.55 -17.74
N SER A 50 -11.42 -3.81 -16.53
CA SER A 50 -10.48 -2.92 -15.84
C SER A 50 -9.14 -2.86 -16.57
N LYS A 51 -8.63 -4.01 -17.02
CA LYS A 51 -7.45 -4.06 -17.91
C LYS A 51 -7.66 -3.21 -19.15
N ASN A 52 -8.79 -3.40 -19.83
CA ASN A 52 -9.09 -2.63 -21.04
C ASN A 52 -9.11 -1.13 -20.77
N LEU A 53 -9.79 -0.70 -19.71
CA LEU A 53 -9.87 0.71 -19.33
C LEU A 53 -8.52 1.31 -18.96
N LEU A 54 -7.66 0.56 -18.30
CA LEU A 54 -6.30 0.99 -17.97
C LEU A 54 -5.51 1.29 -19.24
N PHE A 55 -5.43 0.34 -20.17
CA PHE A 55 -4.74 0.53 -21.45
C PHE A 55 -5.40 1.60 -22.34
N ASP A 56 -6.71 1.81 -22.23
CA ASP A 56 -7.41 2.86 -22.98
C ASP A 56 -7.26 4.26 -22.35
N SER A 57 -6.83 4.35 -21.08
CA SER A 57 -6.65 5.61 -20.35
C SER A 57 -5.19 6.07 -20.28
N ILE A 58 -4.26 5.23 -20.70
CA ILE A 58 -2.82 5.52 -20.65
C ILE A 58 -2.24 5.51 -22.06
N THR A 59 -1.50 6.56 -22.40
CA THR A 59 -0.59 6.59 -23.55
C THR A 59 0.74 5.93 -23.15
N THR A 60 0.82 4.61 -23.24
CA THR A 60 2.05 3.84 -23.00
C THR A 60 2.48 3.05 -24.23
N ASP A 61 3.79 2.91 -24.41
CA ASP A 61 4.41 1.99 -25.38
C ASP A 61 4.22 0.51 -25.00
N ILE A 62 3.67 0.24 -23.82
CA ILE A 62 3.41 -1.11 -23.31
C ILE A 62 2.25 -1.73 -24.08
N ARG A 63 2.55 -2.77 -24.85
CA ARG A 63 1.56 -3.47 -25.68
C ARG A 63 0.57 -4.24 -24.82
N LYS A 64 -0.72 -3.98 -25.04
CA LYS A 64 -1.83 -4.75 -24.45
C LYS A 64 -1.79 -6.22 -24.88
N ILE A 65 -1.52 -7.13 -23.95
CA ILE A 65 -1.54 -8.57 -24.21
C ILE A 65 -2.97 -9.10 -24.11
N MET A 66 -3.54 -9.54 -25.24
CA MET A 66 -4.85 -10.17 -25.32
C MET A 66 -4.72 -11.70 -25.31
N ARG A 67 -5.32 -12.36 -24.32
CA ARG A 67 -5.30 -13.83 -24.20
C ARG A 67 -6.69 -14.42 -24.49
N LYS A 68 -6.76 -15.39 -25.41
CA LYS A 68 -8.02 -15.93 -25.98
C LYS A 68 -8.81 -16.86 -25.05
N LYS A 69 -8.19 -17.48 -24.04
CA LYS A 69 -8.86 -18.48 -23.18
C LYS A 69 -9.41 -17.87 -21.90
N LYS A 70 -10.73 -17.99 -21.65
CA LYS A 70 -11.32 -17.65 -20.34
C LYS A 70 -10.93 -18.73 -19.33
N SER A 71 -10.13 -18.35 -18.34
CA SER A 71 -9.66 -19.22 -17.27
C SER A 71 -9.18 -18.38 -16.10
N GLU A 72 -9.20 -18.92 -14.89
CA GLU A 72 -8.67 -18.25 -13.70
C GLU A 72 -7.19 -17.85 -13.85
N ARG A 73 -6.37 -18.73 -14.45
CA ARG A 73 -4.98 -18.41 -14.84
C ARG A 73 -4.86 -17.21 -15.79
N LYS A 74 -5.84 -16.98 -16.66
CA LYS A 74 -5.86 -15.77 -17.49
C LYS A 74 -6.10 -14.55 -16.61
N THR A 75 -7.09 -14.60 -15.72
CA THR A 75 -7.43 -13.50 -14.81
C THR A 75 -6.25 -13.14 -13.91
N GLN A 76 -5.54 -14.14 -13.39
CA GLN A 76 -4.32 -13.95 -12.63
C GLN A 76 -3.27 -13.16 -13.43
N ARG A 77 -2.96 -13.60 -14.65
CA ARG A 77 -2.01 -12.91 -15.54
C ARG A 77 -2.49 -11.52 -15.96
N ASP A 78 -3.79 -11.32 -16.09
CA ASP A 78 -4.37 -10.03 -16.42
C ASP A 78 -4.21 -9.05 -15.24
N LEU A 79 -4.28 -9.52 -14.00
CA LEU A 79 -3.97 -8.74 -12.79
C LEU A 79 -2.46 -8.44 -12.69
N GLU A 80 -1.60 -9.44 -12.92
CA GLU A 80 -0.14 -9.25 -12.96
C GLU A 80 0.26 -8.20 -14.00
N ASP A 81 -0.31 -8.26 -15.21
CA ASP A 81 -0.10 -7.25 -16.25
C ASP A 81 -0.55 -5.85 -15.78
N ILE A 82 -1.72 -5.73 -15.12
CA ILE A 82 -2.23 -4.45 -14.58
C ILE A 82 -1.24 -3.88 -13.54
N ILE A 83 -0.79 -4.70 -12.59
CA ILE A 83 0.12 -4.29 -11.53
C ILE A 83 1.46 -3.84 -12.13
N THR A 84 1.99 -4.60 -13.08
CA THR A 84 3.26 -4.26 -13.75
C THR A 84 3.16 -2.92 -14.46
N VAL A 85 2.06 -2.67 -15.18
CA VAL A 85 1.82 -1.39 -15.86
C VAL A 85 1.75 -0.26 -14.83
N LEU A 86 0.95 -0.41 -13.78
CA LEU A 86 0.80 0.61 -12.75
C LEU A 86 2.11 0.94 -12.02
N LYS A 87 2.99 -0.04 -11.78
CA LYS A 87 4.32 0.21 -11.19
C LYS A 87 5.30 0.90 -12.12
N SER A 88 5.16 0.68 -13.43
CA SER A 88 6.04 1.29 -14.44
C SER A 88 5.66 2.73 -14.80
N LEU A 89 4.48 3.17 -14.37
CA LEU A 89 3.93 4.47 -14.68
C LEU A 89 4.21 5.49 -13.58
N ASP A 90 4.37 6.74 -13.99
CA ASP A 90 4.50 7.86 -13.07
C ASP A 90 3.14 8.15 -12.39
N PRO A 91 3.04 8.23 -11.05
CA PRO A 91 1.77 8.47 -10.36
C PRO A 91 0.99 9.69 -10.85
N GLU A 92 1.67 10.73 -11.34
CA GLU A 92 1.03 11.94 -11.89
C GLU A 92 0.39 11.73 -13.27
N SER A 93 0.86 10.73 -14.01
CA SER A 93 0.35 10.40 -15.35
C SER A 93 -0.86 9.47 -15.33
N ILE A 94 -1.14 8.84 -14.18
CA ILE A 94 -2.20 7.85 -14.03
C ILE A 94 -3.53 8.57 -13.74
N SER A 95 -4.60 8.16 -14.44
CA SER A 95 -5.95 8.65 -14.14
C SER A 95 -6.37 8.29 -12.71
N ILE A 96 -7.14 9.17 -12.05
CA ILE A 96 -7.58 8.91 -10.68
C ILE A 96 -8.72 7.89 -10.73
N PHE A 97 -8.46 6.66 -10.25
CA PHE A 97 -9.44 5.60 -10.17
C PHE A 97 -10.20 5.63 -8.84
N VAL A 98 -11.52 5.62 -8.89
CA VAL A 98 -12.38 5.70 -7.70
C VAL A 98 -13.39 4.55 -7.68
N ALA A 99 -13.65 4.02 -6.49
CA ALA A 99 -14.71 3.03 -6.26
C ALA A 99 -16.03 3.76 -5.97
N LYS A 100 -17.10 3.37 -6.66
CA LYS A 100 -18.44 3.90 -6.35
C LYS A 100 -18.99 3.29 -5.06
N ASP A 101 -18.89 1.97 -4.95
CA ASP A 101 -19.40 1.20 -3.81
C ASP A 101 -18.24 0.73 -2.92
N LEU A 102 -17.87 1.52 -1.90
CA LEU A 102 -16.74 1.19 -1.01
C LEU A 102 -16.92 -0.13 -0.26
N HIS A 103 -18.15 -0.51 0.07
CA HIS A 103 -18.47 -1.78 0.73
C HIS A 103 -18.11 -3.02 -0.11
N ARG A 104 -17.90 -2.82 -1.41
CA ARG A 104 -17.55 -3.88 -2.36
C ARG A 104 -16.04 -4.10 -2.45
N LEU A 105 -15.24 -3.19 -1.89
CA LEU A 105 -13.80 -3.34 -1.84
C LEU A 105 -13.44 -4.46 -0.84
N PRO A 106 -12.54 -5.38 -1.22
CA PRO A 106 -12.16 -6.46 -0.33
C PRO A 106 -11.47 -5.90 0.92
N PRO A 107 -11.75 -6.48 2.10
CA PRO A 107 -11.02 -6.13 3.31
C PRO A 107 -9.57 -6.59 3.20
N VAL A 108 -8.63 -5.74 3.61
CA VAL A 108 -7.22 -6.12 3.76
C VAL A 108 -7.03 -6.66 5.17
N LEU A 109 -6.89 -7.98 5.28
CA LEU A 109 -6.63 -8.68 6.52
C LEU A 109 -5.11 -8.71 6.81
N PHE A 110 -4.75 -9.00 8.07
CA PHE A 110 -3.35 -9.09 8.51
C PHE A 110 -2.52 -10.11 7.72
N ASP A 111 -3.15 -11.15 7.19
CA ASP A 111 -2.50 -12.18 6.36
C ASP A 111 -1.93 -11.65 5.04
N HIS A 112 -2.29 -10.41 4.66
CA HIS A 112 -1.90 -9.80 3.38
C HIS A 112 -0.91 -8.64 3.55
N LEU A 113 -0.47 -8.37 4.78
CA LEU A 113 0.51 -7.35 5.10
C LEU A 113 1.73 -8.03 5.70
N ASP A 114 2.94 -7.59 5.34
CA ASP A 114 4.17 -8.08 5.98
C ASP A 114 4.31 -7.48 7.39
N CYS A 115 3.47 -7.97 8.29
CA CYS A 115 3.43 -7.57 9.68
C CYS A 115 4.75 -7.86 10.40
N SER A 116 5.58 -8.76 9.85
CA SER A 116 6.88 -9.11 10.43
C SER A 116 7.86 -7.94 10.33
N ALA A 117 7.85 -7.20 9.22
CA ALA A 117 8.67 -5.99 9.08
C ALA A 117 8.24 -4.92 10.09
N LEU A 118 6.93 -4.65 10.17
CA LEU A 118 6.36 -3.69 11.13
C LEU A 118 6.65 -4.08 12.58
N LEU A 119 6.52 -5.36 12.92
CA LEU A 119 6.82 -5.87 14.27
C LEU A 119 8.30 -5.70 14.60
N LYS A 120 9.22 -5.98 13.66
CA LYS A 120 10.66 -5.75 13.85
C LYS A 120 10.95 -4.28 14.13
N ASP A 121 10.38 -3.36 13.36
CA ASP A 121 10.58 -1.93 13.57
C ASP A 121 10.04 -1.48 14.93
N ILE A 122 8.88 -1.96 15.35
CA ILE A 122 8.32 -1.71 16.69
C ILE A 122 9.25 -2.25 17.78
N THR A 123 9.79 -3.45 17.62
CA THR A 123 10.73 -4.01 18.60
C THR A 123 12.02 -3.22 18.68
N LEU A 124 12.53 -2.72 17.55
CA LEU A 124 13.72 -1.87 17.50
C LEU A 124 13.48 -0.53 18.18
N LEU A 125 12.34 0.10 17.91
CA LEU A 125 11.91 1.35 18.56
C LEU A 125 11.79 1.19 20.08
N LYS A 126 11.23 0.08 20.55
CA LYS A 126 11.17 -0.23 21.99
C LYS A 126 12.56 -0.36 22.62
N ALA A 127 13.48 -1.05 21.94
CA ALA A 127 14.86 -1.17 22.42
C ALA A 127 15.57 0.20 22.48
N GLN A 128 15.38 1.04 21.47
CA GLN A 128 15.91 2.41 21.47
C GLN A 128 15.31 3.25 22.61
N MET A 129 14.00 3.17 22.85
CA MET A 129 13.35 3.88 23.94
C MET A 129 13.88 3.44 25.32
N GLU A 130 14.10 2.14 25.52
CA GLU A 130 14.69 1.64 26.78
C GLU A 130 16.14 2.12 26.96
N SER A 131 16.91 2.20 25.88
CA SER A 131 18.27 2.76 25.91
C SER A 131 18.28 4.25 26.29
N ILE A 132 17.34 5.03 25.76
CA ILE A 132 17.17 6.45 26.09
C ILE A 132 16.78 6.59 27.55
N LYS A 133 15.80 5.82 28.02
CA LYS A 133 15.34 5.82 29.41
C LYS A 133 16.49 5.52 30.38
N THR A 134 17.31 4.51 30.06
CA THR A 134 18.49 4.13 30.85
C THR A 134 19.54 5.22 30.86
N ARG A 135 19.84 5.84 29.71
CA ARG A 135 20.77 6.98 29.67
C ARG A 135 20.28 8.16 30.50
N THR A 136 19.00 8.50 30.42
CA THR A 136 18.40 9.60 31.18
C THR A 136 18.43 9.33 32.68
N SER A 137 18.16 8.10 33.12
CA SER A 137 18.24 7.75 34.55
C SER A 137 19.68 7.83 35.09
N LEU A 138 20.67 7.36 34.32
CA LEU A 138 22.08 7.46 34.68
C LEU A 138 22.55 8.92 34.76
N LEU A 139 22.16 9.75 33.79
CA LEU A 139 22.46 11.19 33.79
C LEU A 139 21.86 11.88 35.02
N ASN A 140 20.61 11.59 35.37
CA ASN A 140 19.99 12.13 36.58
C ASN A 140 20.75 11.75 37.85
N SER A 141 21.10 10.47 38.00
CA SER A 141 21.88 10.00 39.16
C SER A 141 23.25 10.69 39.23
N TYR A 142 23.93 10.85 38.09
CA TYR A 142 25.21 11.55 38.02
C TYR A 142 25.10 13.03 38.39
N ILE A 143 24.08 13.74 37.89
CA ILE A 143 23.85 15.16 38.20
C ILE A 143 23.57 15.35 39.69
N ILE A 144 22.71 14.50 40.28
CA ILE A 144 22.42 14.53 41.72
C ILE A 144 23.69 14.32 42.53
N TRP A 145 24.48 13.30 42.18
CA TRP A 145 25.75 13.04 42.85
C TRP A 145 26.71 14.24 42.76
N LYS A 146 26.86 14.82 41.57
CA LYS A 146 27.75 15.96 41.35
C LYS A 146 27.33 17.22 42.11
N LEU A 147 26.02 17.49 42.18
CA LEU A 147 25.45 18.56 42.99
C LEU A 147 25.69 18.34 44.49
N SER A 148 25.55 17.10 44.96
CA SER A 148 25.82 16.75 46.36
C SER A 148 27.29 16.99 46.74
N CYS A 149 28.24 16.58 45.89
CA CYS A 149 29.67 16.79 46.15
C CYS A 149 30.05 18.28 46.17
N THR A 150 29.51 19.07 45.24
CA THR A 150 29.78 20.52 45.18
C THR A 150 29.21 21.28 46.37
N LEU A 151 28.05 20.88 46.89
CA LEU A 151 27.48 21.45 48.12
C LEU A 151 28.35 21.14 49.36
N THR A 152 28.86 19.91 49.49
CA THR A 152 29.75 19.55 50.62
C THR A 152 31.08 20.30 50.62
N ASP A 153 31.63 20.61 49.44
CA ASP A 153 32.88 21.38 49.33
C ASP A 153 32.69 22.88 49.66
N MET A 154 31.47 23.43 49.53
CA MET A 154 31.19 24.83 49.89
C MET A 154 30.91 25.05 51.39
N THR A 155 30.60 24.00 52.14
CA THR A 155 30.31 24.06 53.58
C THR A 155 31.53 23.87 54.48
N ARG A 156 32.74 23.80 53.90
CA ARG A 156 34.01 23.54 54.59
C ARG A 156 34.95 24.72 54.46
#